data_AF-A0A922A126-F1
#
_entry.id   AF-A0A922A126-F1
#
_cell.length_a   1.000
_cell.length_b   1.000
_cell.length_c   1.000
_cell.angle_alpha   90.00
_cell.angle_beta   90.00
_cell.angle_gamma   90.00
#
_symmetry.space_group_name_H-M   'P 1'
#
loop_
_entity.id
_entity.type
_entity.pdbx_description
1 polymer ?
#
loop_
_entity_poly.entity_id
_entity_poly.type
_entity_poly.pdbx_seq_one_letter_code
_entity_poly.pdbx_strand_id
1 'polypeptide(L)'
;MAMKLAFLFVAVLAGCNAFPFEELDQDMSIFFEHVNPNARIVGGAQAANGAHPHMVAITNGALIRTLICGGSIISPRTVLTAAHCIGPIRSGNSVNR
;
A
#
# COMPACT_ATOMS: atom_id res chain seq x y z
N MET A 1 -41.48 18.70 25.36
CA MET A 1 -41.32 17.47 24.56
C MET A 1 -40.80 17.76 23.15
N ALA A 2 -41.36 18.73 22.42
CA ALA A 2 -40.93 19.10 21.07
C ALA A 2 -39.45 19.52 20.92
N MET A 3 -38.89 20.27 21.88
CA MET A 3 -37.48 20.71 21.86
C MET A 3 -36.48 19.54 21.81
N LYS A 4 -36.73 18.48 22.59
CA LYS A 4 -35.87 17.29 22.61
C LYS A 4 -35.91 16.54 21.28
N LEU A 5 -37.08 16.52 20.64
CA LEU A 5 -37.26 15.92 19.32
C LEU A 5 -36.49 16.70 18.24
N ALA A 6 -36.48 18.02 18.31
CA ALA A 6 -35.72 18.88 17.40
C ALA A 6 -34.20 18.65 17.53
N PHE A 7 -33.67 18.56 18.76
CA PHE A 7 -32.26 18.26 18.98
C PHE A 7 -31.85 16.90 18.43
N LEU A 8 -32.69 15.87 18.63
CA LEU A 8 -32.44 14.55 18.07
C LEU A 8 -32.45 14.59 16.53
N PHE A 9 -33.36 15.32 15.92
CA PHE A 9 -33.44 15.44 14.46
C PHE A 9 -32.22 16.16 13.86
N VAL A 10 -31.73 17.22 14.53
CA VAL A 10 -30.51 17.94 14.12
C VAL A 10 -29.27 17.06 14.25
N ALA A 11 -29.14 16.31 15.36
CA ALA A 11 -28.02 15.38 15.56
C ALA A 11 -28.04 14.23 14.54
N VAL A 12 -29.22 13.69 14.23
CA VAL A 12 -29.40 12.66 13.20
C VAL A 12 -29.10 13.22 11.82
N LEU A 13 -29.55 14.42 11.47
CA LEU A 13 -29.21 15.05 10.19
C LEU A 13 -27.71 15.35 10.07
N ALA A 14 -27.06 15.79 11.15
CA ALA A 14 -25.62 16.03 11.17
C ALA A 14 -24.81 14.73 11.12
N GLY A 15 -25.32 13.62 11.69
CA GLY A 15 -24.66 12.31 11.66
C GLY A 15 -24.94 11.51 10.38
N CYS A 16 -26.12 11.67 9.77
CA CYS A 16 -26.51 11.02 8.52
C CYS A 16 -25.93 11.72 7.30
N ASN A 17 -25.81 13.06 7.33
CA ASN A 17 -24.89 13.77 6.45
C ASN A 17 -23.53 13.73 7.13
N ALA A 18 -22.90 12.55 7.18
CA ALA A 18 -21.52 12.42 7.58
C ALA A 18 -20.70 13.38 6.72
N PHE A 19 -20.56 14.62 7.17
CA PHE A 19 -19.51 15.51 6.75
C PHE A 19 -18.29 14.72 7.14
N PRO A 20 -17.49 14.24 6.18
CA PRO A 20 -16.22 13.66 6.55
C PRO A 20 -15.53 14.77 7.32
N PHE A 21 -15.41 14.60 8.65
CA PHE A 21 -14.41 15.32 9.40
C PHE A 21 -13.14 15.04 8.62
N GLU A 22 -12.56 16.10 8.06
CA GLU A 22 -11.32 16.07 7.32
C GLU A 22 -10.32 15.35 8.22
N GLU A 23 -10.26 14.02 8.04
CA GLU A 23 -9.17 13.20 8.50
C GLU A 23 -7.99 13.91 7.88
N LEU A 24 -7.00 14.28 8.70
CA LEU A 24 -5.72 14.76 8.20
C LEU A 24 -5.15 13.59 7.41
N ASP A 25 -5.62 13.47 6.17
CA ASP A 25 -5.21 12.49 5.20
C ASP A 25 -3.71 12.63 5.17
N GLN A 26 -3.04 11.52 5.46
CA GLN A 26 -1.67 11.34 5.02
C GLN A 26 -1.71 11.23 3.50
N ASP A 27 -2.07 12.32 2.84
CA ASP A 27 -2.16 12.42 1.41
C ASP A 27 -0.74 12.44 0.86
N MET A 28 -0.21 11.24 0.61
CA MET A 28 1.04 11.05 -0.10
C MET A 28 0.89 11.31 -1.60
N SER A 29 -0.23 11.87 -2.08
CA SER A 29 -0.38 12.34 -3.46
C SER A 29 0.76 13.24 -3.88
N ILE A 30 1.33 14.07 -2.99
CA ILE A 30 2.47 14.94 -3.31
C ILE A 30 3.71 14.18 -3.81
N PHE A 31 3.88 12.90 -3.44
CA PHE A 31 4.95 12.04 -3.95
C PHE A 31 4.62 11.40 -5.31
N PHE A 32 3.34 11.38 -5.69
CA PHE A 32 2.83 10.78 -6.94
C PHE A 32 2.31 11.81 -7.96
N GLU A 33 2.09 13.07 -7.57
CA GLU A 33 1.54 14.17 -8.40
C GLU A 33 2.42 14.46 -9.62
N HIS A 34 3.72 14.13 -9.53
CA HIS A 34 4.70 14.32 -10.61
C HIS A 34 4.95 13.07 -11.46
N VAL A 35 4.23 11.97 -11.24
CA VAL A 35 4.41 10.76 -12.05
C VAL A 35 3.56 10.88 -13.30
N ASN A 36 4.09 11.59 -14.31
CA ASN A 36 3.64 11.32 -15.68
C ASN A 36 3.70 9.80 -15.88
N PRO A 37 2.59 9.12 -16.24
CA PRO A 37 2.56 7.65 -16.33
C PRO A 37 3.53 7.11 -17.39
N ASN A 38 4.02 7.98 -18.27
CA ASN A 38 5.04 7.70 -19.28
C ASN A 38 6.43 8.24 -18.90
N ALA A 39 6.59 8.93 -17.76
CA ALA A 39 7.90 9.31 -17.28
C ALA A 39 8.69 8.07 -16.88
N ARG A 40 9.89 7.95 -17.45
CA ARG A 40 10.82 6.87 -17.15
C ARG A 40 11.92 7.43 -16.27
N ILE A 41 12.25 6.72 -15.19
CA ILE A 41 13.49 6.98 -14.46
C ILE A 41 14.65 6.59 -15.36
N VAL A 42 15.40 7.58 -15.84
CA VAL A 42 16.54 7.44 -16.75
C VAL A 42 17.78 8.07 -16.13
N GLY A 43 18.97 7.53 -16.44
CA GLY A 43 20.24 8.05 -15.92
C GLY A 43 20.62 7.57 -14.52
N GLY A 44 20.04 6.45 -14.05
CA GLY A 44 20.45 5.83 -12.79
C GLY A 44 21.92 5.37 -12.80
N ALA A 45 22.51 5.27 -11.61
CA ALA A 45 23.82 4.70 -11.37
C ALA A 45 23.72 3.51 -10.42
N GLN A 46 24.78 2.71 -10.35
CA GLN A 46 24.84 1.63 -9.36
C GLN A 46 24.76 2.22 -7.95
N ALA A 47 23.82 1.73 -7.13
CA ALA A 47 23.72 2.11 -5.74
C ALA A 47 24.97 1.64 -4.97
N ALA A 48 25.46 2.46 -4.05
CA ALA A 48 26.52 2.05 -3.14
C ALA A 48 26.02 0.90 -2.24
N ASN A 49 26.93 0.01 -1.83
CA ASN A 49 26.59 -1.09 -0.92
C ASN A 49 25.97 -0.54 0.36
N GLY A 50 24.79 -1.03 0.72
CA GLY A 50 24.06 -0.61 1.91
C GLY A 50 23.29 0.71 1.79
N ALA A 51 23.30 1.39 0.64
CA ALA A 51 22.55 2.65 0.44
C ALA A 51 21.03 2.48 0.63
N HIS A 52 20.51 1.30 0.29
CA HIS A 52 19.10 0.94 0.42
C HIS A 52 18.95 -0.36 1.21
N PRO A 53 19.14 -0.34 2.55
CA PRO A 53 19.23 -1.55 3.37
C PRO A 53 17.90 -2.31 3.47
N HIS A 54 16.80 -1.66 3.17
CA HIS A 54 15.47 -2.27 3.10
C HIS A 54 15.20 -3.00 1.78
N MET A 55 15.98 -2.73 0.72
CA MET A 55 15.75 -3.31 -0.60
C MET A 55 16.08 -4.81 -0.62
N VAL A 56 15.17 -5.62 -1.13
CA VAL A 56 15.38 -7.07 -1.28
C VAL A 56 15.12 -7.55 -2.71
N ALA A 57 15.85 -8.58 -3.10
CA ALA A 57 15.65 -9.31 -4.34
C ALA A 57 14.83 -10.58 -4.07
N ILE A 58 13.69 -10.71 -4.76
CA ILE A 58 12.87 -11.93 -4.74
C ILE A 58 13.34 -12.82 -5.88
N THR A 59 13.84 -14.02 -5.57
CA THR A 59 14.40 -14.95 -6.55
C THR A 59 13.70 -16.30 -6.56
N ASN A 60 13.68 -17.00 -7.69
CA ASN A 60 13.17 -18.38 -7.82
C ASN A 60 14.20 -19.29 -8.49
N GLY A 61 14.06 -20.60 -8.28
CA GLY A 61 14.93 -21.65 -8.79
C GLY A 61 15.82 -22.27 -7.71
N ALA A 62 15.99 -23.60 -7.79
CA ALA A 62 16.73 -24.39 -6.81
C ALA A 62 18.24 -24.46 -7.12
N LEU A 63 18.62 -24.75 -8.37
CA LEU A 63 20.02 -24.79 -8.80
C LEU A 63 20.50 -23.45 -9.38
N ILE A 64 19.64 -22.75 -10.13
CA ILE A 64 19.94 -21.46 -10.75
C ILE A 64 18.89 -20.48 -10.28
N ARG A 65 19.30 -19.41 -9.60
CA ARG A 65 18.40 -18.36 -9.10
C ARG A 65 18.17 -17.31 -10.18
N THR A 66 16.92 -16.99 -10.44
CA THR A 66 16.51 -15.88 -11.31
C THR A 66 15.82 -14.79 -10.50
N LEU A 67 16.13 -13.52 -10.78
CA LEU A 67 15.44 -12.37 -10.17
C LEU A 67 14.02 -12.28 -10.75
N ILE A 68 13.03 -12.26 -9.86
CA ILE A 68 11.62 -12.09 -10.22
C ILE A 68 11.15 -10.66 -9.97
N CYS A 69 11.35 -10.18 -8.75
CA CYS A 69 10.78 -8.92 -8.27
C CYS A 69 11.66 -8.28 -7.19
N GLY A 70 11.34 -7.04 -6.84
CA GLY A 70 11.83 -6.38 -5.64
C GLY A 70 10.87 -6.47 -4.46
N GLY A 71 11.33 -6.00 -3.31
CA GLY A 71 10.51 -5.78 -2.12
C GLY A 71 11.21 -4.88 -1.10
N SER A 72 10.54 -4.61 0.01
CA SER A 72 11.08 -3.81 1.12
C SER A 72 10.92 -4.54 2.46
N ILE A 73 11.99 -4.63 3.25
CA ILE A 73 11.92 -5.09 4.64
C ILE A 73 11.19 -4.04 5.48
N ILE A 74 10.05 -4.42 6.04
CA ILE A 74 9.24 -3.55 6.92
C ILE A 74 9.25 -4.00 8.38
N SER A 75 9.69 -5.24 8.65
CA SER A 75 9.88 -5.79 9.98
C SER A 75 10.96 -6.89 9.95
N PRO A 76 11.46 -7.36 11.12
CA PRO A 76 12.46 -8.43 11.17
C PRO A 76 12.07 -9.74 10.45
N ARG A 77 10.77 -9.94 10.15
CA ARG A 77 10.25 -11.15 9.50
C ARG A 77 9.27 -10.87 8.36
N THR A 78 9.19 -9.62 7.89
CA THR A 78 8.18 -9.23 6.89
C THR A 78 8.79 -8.39 5.78
N VAL A 79 8.54 -8.83 4.55
CA VAL A 79 8.86 -8.11 3.31
C VAL A 79 7.55 -7.68 2.65
N LEU A 80 7.43 -6.39 2.34
CA LEU A 80 6.38 -5.84 1.51
C LEU A 80 6.77 -5.96 0.03
N THR A 81 5.85 -6.43 -0.82
CA THR A 81 6.05 -6.55 -2.27
C THR A 81 4.70 -6.41 -2.99
N ALA A 82 4.73 -6.34 -4.33
CA ALA A 82 3.52 -6.27 -5.13
C ALA A 82 2.79 -7.63 -5.14
N ALA A 83 1.46 -7.59 -5.11
CA ALA A 83 0.64 -8.81 -5.09
C ALA A 83 0.91 -9.73 -6.29
N HIS A 84 1.14 -9.16 -7.49
CA HIS A 84 1.44 -9.93 -8.70
C HIS A 84 2.81 -10.62 -8.70
N CYS A 85 3.71 -10.24 -7.79
CA CYS A 85 5.02 -10.90 -7.63
C CYS A 85 4.89 -12.25 -6.91
N ILE A 86 3.75 -12.51 -6.26
CA ILE A 86 3.46 -13.77 -5.58
C ILE A 86 2.67 -14.65 -6.56
N GLY A 87 3.25 -15.79 -6.93
CA GLY A 87 2.57 -16.79 -7.75
C GLY A 87 1.31 -17.31 -7.06
N PRO A 88 0.30 -17.79 -7.82
CA PRO A 88 -0.91 -18.33 -7.23
C PRO A 88 -0.55 -19.45 -6.26
N ILE A 89 -1.00 -19.33 -5.02
CA ILE A 89 -0.88 -20.40 -4.04
C ILE A 89 -1.76 -21.54 -4.56
N ARG A 90 -1.16 -22.56 -5.18
CA ARG A 90 -1.85 -23.82 -5.47
C ARG A 90 -1.97 -24.62 -4.18
N SER A 91 -2.66 -24.02 -3.22
CA SER A 91 -3.13 -24.73 -2.03
C SER A 91 -4.39 -25.48 -2.46
N GLY A 92 -4.34 -26.80 -2.44
CA GLY A 92 -5.54 -27.64 -2.52
C GLY A 92 -6.53 -27.42 -1.36
N ASN A 93 -6.21 -26.51 -0.44
CA ASN A 93 -7.14 -26.02 0.57
C ASN A 93 -7.33 -24.52 0.37
N SER A 94 -8.50 -24.15 -0.15
CA SER A 94 -8.98 -22.76 -0.18
C SER A 94 -8.78 -22.12 1.18
N VAL A 95 -7.95 -21.08 1.26
CA VAL A 95 -8.12 -20.06 2.30
C VAL A 95 -9.32 -19.27 1.84
N ASN A 96 -10.50 -19.67 2.34
CA ASN A 96 -11.76 -19.01 2.03
C ASN A 96 -11.66 -17.55 2.46
N ARG A 97 -12.06 -16.71 1.51
CA ARG A 97 -12.22 -15.26 1.59
C ARG A 97 -13.19 -14.87 2.69
#